data_AF-A0A7X8I0P4-F1
#
_entry.id   AF-A0A7X8I0P4-F1
#
_cell.length_a   1.000
_cell.length_b   1.000
_cell.length_c   1.000
_cell.angle_alpha   90.00
_cell.angle_beta   90.00
_cell.angle_gamma   90.00
#
_symmetry.space_group_name_H-M   'P 1'
#
loop_
_entity.id
_entity.type
_entity.pdbx_description
1 polymer ?
#
loop_
_entity_poly.entity_id
_entity_poly.type
_entity_poly.pdbx_seq_one_letter_code
_entity_poly.pdbx_strand_id
1 'polypeptide(L)' 'MVVKKDIDNKFKQKNLSKPIENQKHAAYYDIKNLQPESKVPIPTLEGVVRAREWVEENQK' A
#
# COMPACT_ATOMS: atom_id res chain seq x y z
N MET A 1 4.49 40.42 -0.47
CA MET A 1 4.03 39.04 -0.17
C MET A 1 3.46 38.43 -1.44
N VAL A 2 4.04 37.33 -1.94
CA VAL A 2 3.46 36.59 -3.08
C VAL A 2 2.39 35.68 -2.50
N VAL A 3 1.12 36.00 -2.74
CA VAL A 3 -0.01 35.14 -2.37
C VAL A 3 0.04 33.94 -3.31
N LYS A 4 0.44 32.77 -2.79
CA LYS A 4 0.27 31.51 -3.52
C LYS A 4 -1.23 31.30 -3.69
N LYS A 5 -1.71 31.35 -4.94
CA LYS A 5 -3.07 30.99 -5.29
C LYS A 5 -3.19 29.48 -5.10
N ASP A 6 -3.91 29.04 -4.07
CA ASP A 6 -4.23 27.63 -3.87
C ASP A 6 -5.10 27.17 -5.04
N ILE A 7 -4.47 26.54 -6.03
CA ILE A 7 -5.16 25.94 -7.16
C ILE A 7 -5.92 24.75 -6.59
N ASP A 8 -7.24 24.87 -6.53
CA ASP A 8 -8.17 23.86 -6.05
C ASP A 8 -8.01 22.56 -6.86
N ASN A 9 -7.14 21.66 -6.38
CA ASN A 9 -6.82 20.42 -7.06
C ASN A 9 -7.86 19.36 -6.70
N LYS A 10 -9.05 19.49 -7.30
CA LYS A 10 -10.18 18.58 -7.13
C LYS A 10 -9.82 17.12 -7.45
N PHE A 11 -8.83 16.89 -8.32
CA PHE A 11 -8.34 15.54 -8.63
C PHE A 11 -7.60 14.92 -7.46
N LYS A 12 -6.69 15.66 -6.81
CA LYS A 12 -6.01 15.20 -5.59
C LYS A 12 -7.01 14.95 -4.47
N GLN A 13 -7.92 15.90 -4.20
CA GLN A 13 -8.92 15.76 -3.14
C GLN A 13 -9.79 14.50 -3.30
N LYS A 14 -10.22 14.17 -4.52
CA LYS A 14 -11.00 12.95 -4.81
C LYS A 14 -10.21 11.65 -4.66
N ASN A 15 -8.89 11.69 -4.75
CA ASN A 15 -8.03 10.50 -4.69
C ASN A 15 -7.20 10.45 -3.39
N LEU A 16 -7.49 11.29 -2.40
CA LEU A 16 -6.80 11.28 -1.10
C LEU A 16 -6.93 9.93 -0.38
N SER A 17 -8.04 9.21 -0.57
CA SER A 17 -8.27 7.89 0.01
C SER A 17 -7.54 6.76 -0.72
N LYS A 18 -7.01 7.02 -1.93
CA LYS A 18 -6.31 6.01 -2.71
C LYS A 18 -4.83 6.04 -2.36
N PRO A 19 -4.24 4.92 -1.93
CA PRO A 19 -2.81 4.84 -1.73
C PRO A 19 -2.09 5.15 -3.05
N ILE A 20 -0.96 5.85 -2.96
CA ILE A 20 -0.14 6.25 -4.10
C ILE A 20 0.66 5.04 -4.63
N GLU A 21 0.93 4.07 -3.75
CA GLU A 21 1.72 2.87 -4.03
C GLU A 21 0.88 1.71 -4.56
N ASN A 22 1.48 0.96 -5.49
CA ASN A 22 0.92 -0.28 -6.00
C ASN A 22 1.07 -1.40 -4.95
N GLN A 23 -0.04 -1.75 -4.29
CA GLN A 23 -0.08 -2.75 -3.21
C GLN A 23 -0.09 -4.21 -3.70
N LYS A 24 0.12 -4.46 -5.00
CA LYS A 24 0.08 -5.82 -5.57
C LYS A 24 1.15 -6.76 -4.98
N HIS A 25 2.27 -6.21 -4.54
CA HIS A 25 3.37 -6.97 -3.92
C HIS A 25 3.32 -6.92 -2.39
N ALA A 26 2.27 -6.35 -1.78
CA ALA A 26 2.18 -6.32 -0.32
C ALA A 26 1.96 -7.73 0.23
N ALA A 27 2.61 -8.06 1.35
CA ALA A 27 2.48 -9.38 1.96
C ALA A 27 1.01 -9.72 2.30
N TYR A 28 0.24 -8.73 2.76
CA TYR A 28 -1.19 -8.89 3.07
C TYR A 28 -2.12 -8.89 1.84
N TYR A 29 -1.60 -8.85 0.61
CA TYR A 29 -2.43 -8.96 -0.60
C TYR A 29 -2.94 -10.39 -0.81
N ASP A 30 -2.13 -11.39 -0.45
CA ASP A 30 -2.42 -12.82 -0.65
C ASP A 30 -2.71 -13.51 0.69
N ILE A 31 -3.81 -13.11 1.33
CA ILE A 31 -4.22 -13.60 2.66
C ILE A 31 -4.82 -14.99 2.52
N LYS A 32 -4.23 -15.96 3.22
CA LYS A 32 -4.76 -17.33 3.27
C LYS A 32 -5.75 -17.50 4.40
N ASN A 33 -5.40 -17.02 5.59
CA ASN A 33 -6.17 -17.23 6.82
C ASN A 33 -6.16 -15.97 7.67
N LEU A 34 -7.06 -15.91 8.65
CA LEU A 34 -7.08 -14.90 9.69
C LEU A 34 -6.77 -15.57 11.04
N GLN A 35 -5.90 -14.98 11.85
CA GLN A 35 -5.68 -15.47 13.20
C GLN A 35 -6.97 -15.29 14.03
N PRO A 36 -7.46 -16.33 14.71
CA PRO A 36 -8.82 -16.32 15.27
C PRO A 36 -9.05 -15.30 16.39
N GLU A 37 -8.05 -15.04 17.23
CA GLU A 37 -8.19 -14.10 18.36
C GLU A 37 -7.85 -12.67 17.97
N SER A 38 -6.65 -12.46 17.41
CA SER A 38 -6.14 -11.13 17.06
C SER A 38 -6.72 -10.57 15.76
N LYS A 39 -7.35 -11.42 14.94
CA LYS A 39 -7.84 -11.09 13.59
C LYS A 39 -6.74 -10.59 12.66
N VAL A 40 -5.49 -10.96 12.92
CA VAL A 40 -4.36 -10.60 12.07
C VAL A 40 -4.38 -11.48 10.79
N PRO A 41 -4.27 -10.89 9.59
CA PRO A 41 -4.18 -11.65 8.35
C PRO A 41 -2.87 -12.42 8.26
N ILE A 42 -2.97 -13.71 7.96
CA ILE A 42 -1.85 -14.62 7.75
C ILE A 42 -1.72 -14.84 6.24
N PRO A 43 -0.66 -14.29 5.61
CA PRO A 43 -0.44 -14.42 4.18
C PRO A 43 0.09 -15.81 3.78
N THR A 44 0.07 -16.10 2.48
CA THR A 44 0.77 -17.26 1.89
C THR A 44 2.28 -17.07 1.92
N LEU A 45 3.04 -18.17 1.92
CA LEU A 45 4.50 -18.12 1.82
C LEU A 45 4.94 -17.42 0.51
N GLU A 46 4.30 -17.73 -0.61
CA GLU A 46 4.57 -17.12 -1.91
C GLU A 46 4.30 -15.60 -1.91
N GLY A 47 3.27 -15.15 -1.21
CA GLY A 47 2.99 -13.72 -1.01
C GLY A 47 4.09 -13.03 -0.21
N VAL A 48 4.57 -13.65 0.86
CA VAL A 48 5.67 -13.12 1.69
C VAL A 48 6.98 -13.04 0.91
N VAL A 49 7.32 -14.08 0.14
CA VAL A 49 8.55 -14.11 -0.66
C VAL A 49 8.53 -13.03 -1.74
N ARG A 50 7.45 -12.92 -2.52
CA ARG A 50 7.30 -11.86 -3.53
C ARG A 50 7.38 -10.46 -2.94
N ALA A 51 6.79 -10.25 -1.75
CA ALA A 51 6.87 -8.98 -1.05
C ALA A 51 8.31 -8.63 -0.67
N ARG A 52 9.07 -9.62 -0.18
CA ARG A 52 10.48 -9.46 0.14
C ARG A 52 11.31 -9.10 -1.09
N GLU A 53 11.18 -9.88 -2.16
CA GLU A 53 11.91 -9.68 -3.42
C GLU A 53 11.65 -8.27 -3.98
N TRP A 54 10.40 -7.83 -3.99
CA TRP A 54 10.06 -6.49 -4.44
C TRP A 54 10.74 -5.40 -3.60
N VAL A 55 10.78 -5.54 -2.27
CA VAL A 55 11.48 -4.58 -1.40
C VAL A 55 12.98 -4.59 -1.68
N GLU A 56 13.59 -5.77 -1.80
CA GLU A 56 15.01 -5.93 -2.10
C GLU A 56 15.39 -5.26 -3.44
N GLU A 57 14.58 -5.44 -4.49
CA GLU A 57 14.81 -4.84 -5.81
C GLU A 57 14.59 -3.32 -5.85
N ASN A 58 13.76 -2.78 -4.94
CA ASN A 58 13.38 -1.37 -4.93
C ASN A 58 14.09 -0.55 -3.84
N GLN A 59 15.05 -1.15 -3.11
CA GLN A 59 15.97 -0.39 -2.26
C GLN A 59 16.86 0.51 -3.12
N LYS A 60 16.48 1.80 -3.21
CA LYS A 60 17.28 2.87 -3.82
C LYS A 60 18.13 3.59 -2.78
#